data_AF-A0A0N0GPC4-F1
#
_entry.id   AF-A0A0N0GPC4-F1
#
_cell.length_a   1.000
_cell.length_b   1.000
_cell.length_c   1.000
_cell.angle_alpha   90.00
_cell.angle_beta   90.00
_cell.angle_gamma   90.00
#
_symmetry.space_group_name_H-M   'P 1'
#
loop_
_entity.id
_entity.type
_entity.pdbx_description
1 polymer ?
#
loop_
_entity_poly.entity_id
_entity_poly.type
_entity_poly.pdbx_seq_one_letter_code
_entity_poly.pdbx_strand_id
1 'polypeptide(L)'
;MITKKLIHLSTLENLDTWARYRASLCIDCQASCCTMPVEVRLPDLVRMGEVDAFEAEHEQAKQIAKRLQKAGVIQHFNFKHEVFTLAQRASGDCRYLHAETRRCTIYDLRPNTCRNHPKIGPRPGFCAYRNKP
;
A
#
# COMPACT_ATOMS: atom_id res chain seq x y z
N MET A 1 0.43 1.67 36.83
CA MET A 1 -0.70 0.80 36.42
C MET A 1 -0.49 0.40 34.98
N ILE A 2 -0.19 -0.88 34.70
CA ILE A 2 -0.07 -1.38 33.33
C ILE A 2 -1.50 -1.63 32.84
N THR A 3 -2.06 -0.66 32.12
CA THR A 3 -3.39 -0.80 31.52
C THR A 3 -3.31 -1.89 30.47
N LYS A 4 -3.93 -3.05 30.73
CA LYS A 4 -3.97 -4.19 29.81
C LYS A 4 -4.79 -3.76 28.59
N LYS A 5 -4.10 -3.27 27.55
CA LYS A 5 -4.74 -2.84 26.30
C LYS A 5 -5.24 -4.08 25.58
N LEU A 6 -6.54 -4.15 25.30
CA LEU A 6 -7.13 -5.20 24.48
C LEU A 6 -6.42 -5.21 23.12
N ILE A 7 -5.78 -6.34 22.80
CA ILE A 7 -5.11 -6.55 21.52
C ILE A 7 -6.19 -6.90 20.50
N HIS A 8 -6.42 -6.01 19.54
CA HIS A 8 -7.25 -6.33 18.38
C HIS A 8 -6.38 -7.04 17.35
N LEU A 9 -6.62 -8.33 17.14
CA LEU A 9 -5.82 -9.16 16.25
C LEU A 9 -6.56 -9.40 14.93
N SER A 10 -6.42 -8.47 13.99
CA SER A 10 -6.83 -8.72 12.60
C SER A 10 -5.78 -9.57 11.87
N THR A 11 -6.23 -10.54 11.07
CA THR A 11 -5.37 -11.26 10.11
C THR A 11 -5.72 -10.83 8.69
N LEU A 12 -4.75 -10.86 7.77
CA LEU A 12 -4.99 -10.42 6.38
C LEU A 12 -5.89 -11.40 5.63
N GLU A 13 -5.83 -12.68 6.01
CA GLU A 13 -6.50 -13.80 5.38
C GLU A 13 -7.96 -13.93 5.82
N ASN A 14 -8.31 -13.42 7.01
CA ASN A 14 -9.67 -13.47 7.53
C ASN A 14 -10.26 -12.05 7.66
N LEU A 15 -11.03 -11.65 6.65
CA LEU A 15 -11.65 -10.33 6.58
C LEU A 15 -12.61 -10.05 7.73
N ASP A 16 -13.23 -11.07 8.35
CA ASP A 16 -14.18 -10.88 9.44
C ASP A 16 -13.51 -10.34 10.71
N THR A 17 -12.22 -10.64 10.88
CA THR A 17 -11.40 -10.14 12.01
C THR A 17 -11.02 -8.67 11.86
N TRP A 18 -11.27 -8.05 10.71
CA TRP A 18 -10.91 -6.65 10.47
C TRP A 18 -11.75 -5.72 11.34
N ALA A 19 -11.11 -4.73 11.93
CA ALA A 19 -11.78 -3.74 12.78
C ALA A 19 -12.55 -2.74 11.90
N ARG A 20 -13.72 -2.28 12.36
CA ARG A 20 -14.38 -1.11 11.75
C ARG A 20 -13.44 0.08 11.81
N TYR A 21 -13.22 0.74 10.68
CA TYR A 21 -12.23 1.80 10.60
C TYR A 21 -12.66 3.07 11.35
N ARG A 22 -11.68 3.69 12.01
CA ARG A 22 -11.72 5.06 12.53
C ARG A 22 -10.33 5.65 12.38
N ALA A 23 -10.24 6.94 12.06
CA ALA A 23 -8.94 7.60 11.76
C ALA A 23 -7.91 7.43 12.89
N SER A 24 -8.36 7.36 14.14
CA SER A 24 -7.51 7.14 15.31
C SER A 24 -6.77 5.79 15.31
N LEU A 25 -7.23 4.77 14.57
CA LEU A 25 -6.53 3.48 14.47
C LEU A 25 -5.14 3.63 13.86
N CYS A 26 -4.93 4.59 12.96
CA CYS A 26 -3.63 4.75 12.30
C CYS A 26 -2.54 5.32 13.23
N ILE A 27 -2.90 5.83 14.41
CA ILE A 27 -1.98 6.49 15.35
C ILE A 27 -1.00 5.47 15.95
N ASP A 28 -1.50 4.29 16.35
CA ASP A 28 -0.76 3.22 17.01
C ASP A 28 -0.74 1.91 16.21
N CYS A 29 -1.11 1.95 14.92
CA CYS A 29 -1.05 0.80 14.03
C CYS A 29 0.39 0.43 13.63
N GLN A 30 0.65 -0.86 13.45
CA GLN A 30 1.91 -1.38 12.87
C GLN A 30 1.98 -1.27 11.32
N ALA A 31 1.06 -0.52 10.72
CA ALA A 31 0.91 -0.32 9.27
C ALA A 31 0.62 -1.59 8.46
N SER A 32 -0.32 -2.44 8.94
CA SER A 32 -0.75 -3.64 8.21
C SER A 32 -1.24 -3.35 6.78
N CYS A 33 -1.81 -2.18 6.52
CA CYS A 33 -2.20 -1.81 5.15
C CYS A 33 -1.01 -1.67 4.21
N CYS A 34 0.17 -1.33 4.72
CA CYS A 34 1.41 -1.29 3.97
C CYS A 34 2.09 -2.66 3.86
N THR A 35 1.46 -3.75 4.33
CA THR A 35 1.93 -5.13 4.09
C THR A 35 1.03 -5.89 3.12
N MET A 36 -0.01 -5.24 2.60
CA MET A 36 -0.88 -5.78 1.56
C MET A 36 -0.32 -5.42 0.17
N PRO A 37 -0.59 -6.25 -0.86
CA PRO A 37 -0.32 -5.88 -2.24
C PRO A 37 -1.01 -4.55 -2.60
N VAL A 38 -0.25 -3.63 -3.22
CA VAL A 38 -0.77 -2.32 -3.63
C VAL A 38 -0.80 -2.26 -5.15
N GLU A 39 -2.02 -2.28 -5.69
CA GLU A 39 -2.27 -2.01 -7.10
C GLU A 39 -2.31 -0.51 -7.36
N VAL A 40 -1.67 -0.07 -8.44
CA VAL A 40 -1.58 1.33 -8.85
C VAL A 40 -1.79 1.44 -10.36
N ARG A 41 -2.22 2.62 -10.82
CA ARG A 41 -2.32 2.94 -12.26
C ARG A 41 -1.22 3.92 -12.66
N LEU A 42 -1.03 4.11 -13.96
CA LEU A 42 0.00 5.03 -14.50
C LEU A 42 -0.04 6.45 -13.88
N PRO A 43 -1.21 7.09 -13.68
CA PRO A 43 -1.25 8.41 -13.01
C PRO A 43 -0.80 8.38 -11.54
N ASP A 44 -0.93 7.23 -10.86
CA ASP A 44 -0.39 7.08 -9.52
C ASP A 44 1.13 7.01 -9.54
N LEU A 45 1.72 6.32 -10.52
CA LEU A 45 3.18 6.25 -10.68
C LEU A 45 3.79 7.62 -11.00
N VAL A 46 3.11 8.43 -11.81
CA VAL A 46 3.50 9.84 -12.04
C VAL A 46 3.44 10.64 -10.75
N ARG A 47 2.34 10.53 -9.99
CA ARG A 47 2.20 11.22 -8.70
C ARG A 47 3.28 10.80 -7.70
N MET A 48 3.64 9.53 -7.70
CA MET A 48 4.70 8.99 -6.83
C MET A 48 6.11 9.42 -7.26
N GLY A 49 6.26 10.01 -8.46
CA GLY A 49 7.54 10.41 -9.02
C GLY A 49 8.36 9.27 -9.63
N GLU A 50 7.74 8.11 -9.89
CA GLU A 50 8.41 6.92 -10.44
C GLU A 50 8.40 6.90 -11.98
N VAL A 51 7.50 7.68 -12.57
CA VAL A 51 7.30 7.83 -14.02
C VAL A 51 7.17 9.32 -14.30
N ASP A 52 7.88 9.79 -15.32
CA ASP A 52 7.74 11.18 -15.76
C ASP A 52 6.43 11.39 -16.55
N ALA A 53 5.86 12.60 -16.53
CA ALA A 53 4.62 12.89 -17.25
C ALA A 53 4.77 12.71 -18.78
N PHE A 54 5.92 13.11 -19.34
CA PHE A 54 6.21 12.92 -20.76
C PHE A 54 6.35 11.44 -21.10
N GLU A 55 7.02 10.66 -20.24
CA GLU A 55 7.11 9.20 -20.39
C GLU A 55 5.72 8.56 -20.39
N ALA A 56 4.84 8.97 -19.47
CA ALA A 56 3.48 8.45 -19.36
C ALA A 56 2.60 8.73 -20.60
N GLU A 57 2.87 9.82 -21.32
CA GLU A 57 2.14 10.18 -22.55
C GLU A 57 2.65 9.48 -23.80
N HIS A 58 3.95 9.16 -23.87
CA HIS A 58 4.61 8.73 -25.09
C HIS A 58 5.10 7.28 -25.08
N GLU A 59 5.28 6.67 -23.90
CA GLU A 59 5.71 5.28 -23.78
C GLU A 59 4.55 4.31 -23.51
N GLN A 60 4.64 3.12 -24.10
CA GLN A 60 3.67 2.06 -23.84
C GLN A 60 3.83 1.54 -22.40
N ALA A 61 2.71 1.34 -21.70
CA ALA A 61 2.68 0.86 -20.31
C ALA A 61 3.54 -0.40 -20.07
N LYS A 62 3.63 -1.30 -21.07
CA LYS A 62 4.47 -2.50 -21.00
C LYS A 62 5.97 -2.20 -20.92
N GLN A 63 6.47 -1.16 -21.58
CA GLN A 63 7.88 -0.78 -21.52
C GLN A 63 8.21 -0.11 -20.19
N ILE A 64 7.35 0.81 -19.75
CA ILE A 64 7.40 1.42 -18.42
C ILE A 64 7.43 0.31 -17.35
N ALA A 65 6.53 -0.68 -17.43
CA ALA A 65 6.49 -1.81 -16.50
C ALA A 65 7.81 -2.57 -16.45
N LYS A 66 8.43 -2.89 -17.59
CA LYS A 66 9.73 -3.58 -17.62
C LYS A 66 10.83 -2.77 -16.94
N ARG A 67 10.89 -1.46 -17.21
CA ARG A 67 11.84 -0.53 -16.57
C ARG A 67 11.65 -0.52 -15.05
N LEU A 68 10.41 -0.38 -14.60
CA LEU A 68 10.05 -0.34 -13.17
C LEU A 68 10.30 -1.69 -12.47
N GLN A 69 10.07 -2.82 -13.14
CA GLN A 69 10.42 -4.14 -12.60
C GLN A 69 11.94 -4.27 -12.40
N LYS A 70 12.74 -3.83 -13.38
CA LYS A 70 14.21 -3.84 -13.26
C LYS A 70 14.70 -2.93 -12.13
N ALA A 71 14.04 -1.80 -11.91
CA ALA A 71 14.33 -0.90 -10.78
C ALA A 71 13.80 -1.42 -9.42
N GLY A 72 13.01 -2.50 -9.42
CA GLY A 72 12.37 -3.05 -8.23
C GLY A 72 11.26 -2.17 -7.66
N VAL A 73 10.68 -1.27 -8.45
CA VAL A 73 9.57 -0.40 -8.04
C VAL A 73 8.26 -1.19 -8.02
N ILE A 74 8.08 -2.07 -9.01
CA ILE A 74 6.90 -2.95 -9.14
C ILE A 74 7.36 -4.41 -9.17
N GLN A 75 6.51 -5.32 -8.69
CA GLN A 75 6.73 -6.76 -8.77
C GLN A 75 5.89 -7.43 -9.87
N HIS A 76 4.79 -6.80 -10.27
CA HIS A 76 3.89 -7.36 -11.28
C HIS A 76 3.24 -6.26 -12.13
N PHE A 77 2.89 -6.61 -13.37
CA PHE A 77 2.11 -5.77 -14.27
C PHE A 77 1.06 -6.62 -15.00
N ASN A 78 -0.20 -6.23 -14.84
CA ASN A 78 -1.32 -6.83 -15.55
C ASN A 78 -1.58 -6.04 -16.83
N PHE A 79 -1.15 -6.61 -17.97
CA PHE A 79 -1.28 -5.97 -19.29
C PHE A 79 -2.74 -5.72 -19.70
N LYS A 80 -3.67 -6.63 -19.35
CA LYS A 80 -5.08 -6.53 -19.77
C LYS A 80 -5.79 -5.33 -19.14
N HIS A 81 -5.42 -4.98 -17.92
CA HIS A 81 -6.08 -3.92 -17.14
C HIS A 81 -5.21 -2.68 -16.92
N GLU A 82 -3.97 -2.73 -17.41
CA GLU A 82 -2.93 -1.71 -17.19
C GLU A 82 -2.77 -1.34 -15.72
N VAL A 83 -2.67 -2.38 -14.88
CA VAL A 83 -2.50 -2.26 -13.43
C VAL A 83 -1.11 -2.75 -13.05
N PHE A 84 -0.41 -1.95 -12.25
CA PHE A 84 0.90 -2.27 -11.73
C PHE A 84 0.77 -2.64 -10.25
N THR A 85 1.52 -3.63 -9.78
CA THR A 85 1.58 -3.99 -8.36
C THR A 85 2.92 -3.55 -7.80
N LEU A 86 2.92 -2.65 -6.83
CA LEU A 86 4.14 -2.17 -6.18
C LEU A 86 4.94 -3.33 -5.57
N ALA A 87 6.26 -3.21 -5.60
CA ALA A 87 7.14 -4.19 -5.01
C ALA A 87 7.06 -4.17 -3.48
N GLN A 88 7.12 -5.36 -2.89
CA GLN A 88 7.29 -5.56 -1.47
C GLN A 88 8.72 -6.03 -1.16
N ARG A 89 9.20 -5.69 0.03
CA ARG A 89 10.43 -6.25 0.60
C ARG A 89 10.19 -7.72 0.95
N ALA A 90 11.26 -8.47 1.23
CA ALA A 90 11.16 -9.86 1.66
C ALA A 90 10.31 -10.04 2.93
N SER A 91 10.18 -9.00 3.77
CA SER A 91 9.29 -8.99 4.94
C SER A 91 7.79 -8.90 4.60
N GLY A 92 7.42 -8.69 3.33
CA GLY A 92 6.06 -8.35 2.91
C GLY A 92 5.74 -6.86 3.06
N ASP A 93 6.64 -6.03 3.59
CA ASP A 93 6.42 -4.58 3.67
C ASP A 93 6.48 -3.92 2.29
N CYS A 94 5.59 -2.98 2.03
CA CYS A 94 5.67 -2.06 0.92
C CYS A 94 7.05 -1.37 0.89
N ARG A 95 7.62 -1.20 -0.30
CA ARG A 95 8.92 -0.54 -0.49
C ARG A 95 9.05 0.81 0.20
N TYR A 96 7.96 1.57 0.26
CA TYR A 96 7.89 2.92 0.86
C TYR A 96 7.53 2.93 2.35
N LEU A 97 7.56 1.79 3.04
CA LEU A 97 7.30 1.75 4.47
C LEU A 97 8.60 2.01 5.25
N HIS A 98 8.61 3.04 6.10
CA HIS A 98 9.74 3.30 6.98
C HIS A 98 9.90 2.17 8.00
N ALA A 99 11.10 1.62 8.12
CA ALA A 99 11.37 0.42 8.92
C ALA A 99 11.01 0.63 10.40
N GLU A 100 11.45 1.73 11.00
CA GLU A 100 11.24 2.02 12.43
C GLU A 100 9.88 2.66 12.73
N THR A 101 9.58 3.82 12.12
CA THR A 101 8.36 4.59 12.46
C THR A 101 7.07 3.88 12.03
N ARG A 102 7.17 2.93 11.08
CA ARG A 102 6.03 2.27 10.41
C ARG A 102 5.10 3.28 9.73
N ARG A 103 5.65 4.38 9.21
CA ARG A 103 4.92 5.36 8.39
C ARG A 103 5.36 5.26 6.95
N CYS A 104 4.44 5.54 6.03
CA CYS A 104 4.78 5.63 4.61
C CYS A 104 5.70 6.84 4.38
N THR A 105 6.81 6.64 3.68
CA THR A 105 7.81 7.68 3.39
C THR A 105 7.36 8.66 2.31
N ILE A 106 6.36 8.29 1.51
CA ILE A 106 5.76 9.11 0.45
C ILE A 106 4.32 9.52 0.78
N TYR A 107 4.03 9.82 2.05
CA TYR A 107 2.66 9.96 2.56
C TYR A 107 1.76 10.87 1.72
N ASP A 108 2.31 12.00 1.27
CA ASP A 108 1.60 13.03 0.48
C ASP A 108 1.53 12.71 -1.01
N LEU A 109 2.31 11.73 -1.48
CA LEU A 109 2.36 11.28 -2.87
C LEU A 109 1.76 9.88 -3.06
N ARG A 110 1.19 9.30 -1.99
CA ARG A 110 0.60 7.96 -2.01
C ARG A 110 -0.33 7.74 -3.21
N PRO A 111 -0.39 6.50 -3.75
CA PRO A 111 -1.34 6.16 -4.80
C PRO A 111 -2.78 6.21 -4.27
N ASN A 112 -3.75 6.29 -5.19
CA ASN A 112 -5.17 6.30 -4.85
C ASN A 112 -5.59 5.09 -4.01
N THR A 113 -5.02 3.91 -4.26
CA THR A 113 -5.25 2.70 -3.45
C THR A 113 -4.97 2.93 -1.96
N CYS A 114 -3.84 3.56 -1.65
CA CYS A 114 -3.43 3.83 -0.27
C CYS A 114 -4.17 5.02 0.35
N ARG A 115 -4.48 6.07 -0.43
CA ARG A 115 -5.22 7.26 0.06
C ARG A 115 -6.65 6.93 0.45
N ASN A 116 -7.29 6.09 -0.36
CA ASN A 116 -8.70 5.76 -0.20
C ASN A 116 -8.92 4.51 0.65
N HIS A 117 -7.86 3.81 1.10
CA HIS A 117 -8.03 2.72 2.05
C HIS A 117 -8.49 3.26 3.42
N PRO A 118 -9.51 2.68 4.07
CA PRO A 118 -10.24 1.46 3.71
C PRO A 118 -11.60 1.67 3.03
N LYS A 119 -11.91 2.87 2.50
CA LYS A 119 -13.09 3.04 1.63
C LYS A 119 -13.03 2.08 0.43
N ILE A 120 -11.82 1.79 -0.05
CA ILE A 120 -11.53 0.73 -1.02
C ILE A 120 -10.62 -0.33 -0.41
N GLY A 121 -10.72 -1.56 -0.92
CA GLY A 121 -9.93 -2.71 -0.51
C GLY A 121 -10.77 -3.97 -0.32
N PRO A 122 -10.19 -5.03 0.28
CA PRO A 122 -10.84 -6.34 0.43
C PRO A 122 -12.14 -6.31 1.25
N ARG A 123 -12.22 -5.42 2.25
CA ARG A 123 -13.41 -5.20 3.08
C ARG A 123 -13.66 -3.70 3.28
N PRO A 124 -14.45 -3.05 2.40
CA PRO A 124 -14.72 -1.61 2.48
C PRO A 124 -15.25 -1.18 3.85
N GLY A 125 -14.67 -0.11 4.41
CA GLY A 125 -15.01 0.42 5.74
C GLY A 125 -14.34 -0.29 6.92
N PHE A 126 -13.58 -1.36 6.67
CA PHE A 126 -12.87 -2.13 7.69
C PHE A 126 -11.36 -2.16 7.40
N CYS A 127 -10.55 -2.24 8.44
CA CYS A 127 -9.10 -2.23 8.35
C CYS A 127 -8.51 -3.44 9.08
N ALA A 128 -7.46 -4.03 8.50
CA ALA A 128 -6.61 -5.03 9.12
C ALA A 128 -5.74 -4.45 10.27
N TYR A 129 -6.33 -3.60 11.09
CA TYR A 129 -5.64 -2.91 12.16
C TYR A 129 -5.01 -3.91 13.14
N ARG A 130 -3.74 -3.65 13.44
CA ARG A 130 -2.99 -4.32 14.50
C ARG A 130 -2.21 -3.24 15.24
N ASN A 131 -2.29 -3.23 16.56
CA ASN A 131 -1.51 -2.30 17.36
C ASN A 131 -0.02 -2.63 17.25
N LYS A 132 0.84 -1.60 17.35
CA LYS A 132 2.26 -1.80 17.61
C LYS A 132 2.42 -2.64 18.89
N PRO A 133 3.40 -3.57 18.92
CA PRO A 133 3.73 -4.31 20.14
C PRO A 133 4.13 -3.37 21.27
#